data_AF-A0A535VZ17-F1
#
_entry.id   AF-A0A535VZ17-F1
#
_cell.length_a   1.000
_cell.length_b   1.000
_cell.length_c   1.000
_cell.angle_alpha   90.00
_cell.angle_beta   90.00
_cell.angle_gamma   90.00
#
_symmetry.space_group_name_H-M   'P 1'
#
loop_
_entity.id
_entity.type
_entity.pdbx_description
1 polymer ?
#
loop_
_entity_poly.entity_id
_entity_poly.type
_entity_poly.pdbx_seq_one_letter_code
_entity_poly.pdbx_strand_id
1 'polypeptide(L)'
;MNRIARRLMILSRLPRAARGAGIAAVLTLAVAAPAAAASPAAAVATPIRTVHHDLTPFTIPAGQACTFDVQGQPYWGFSAKTVFPNGLIFHSVRAHGAYVNAETGARYETADNFFAIDNVDPVTNIDHVTLDGMAADSFLPGDTGPYGIVGPGPAFYDFVGRITFDYNLNTGVTTNFTWKGTATDICAALS
;
A
#
# COMPACT_ATOMS: atom_id res chain seq x y z
N MET A 1 1.97 -1.87 5.14
CA MET A 1 1.43 -0.91 4.14
C MET A 1 2.45 0.21 3.95
N ASN A 2 3.40 0.02 3.04
CA ASN A 2 4.56 0.89 2.85
C ASN A 2 4.08 2.35 2.61
N ARG A 3 4.44 3.27 3.51
CA ARG A 3 3.74 4.55 3.71
C ARG A 3 3.94 5.59 2.60
N ILE A 4 4.55 5.23 1.47
CA ILE A 4 4.40 5.96 0.21
C ILE A 4 2.92 5.93 -0.25
N ALA A 5 2.17 4.87 0.10
CA ALA A 5 0.73 4.79 -0.12
C ALA A 5 -0.11 5.63 0.87
N ARG A 6 0.45 6.08 2.00
CA ARG A 6 -0.32 6.77 3.06
C ARG A 6 -0.58 8.25 2.76
N ARG A 7 0.18 8.88 1.87
CA ARG A 7 -0.02 10.29 1.48
C ARG A 7 -1.04 10.51 0.36
N LEU A 8 -1.51 9.45 -0.31
CA LEU A 8 -2.54 9.57 -1.35
C LEU A 8 -3.99 9.51 -0.81
N MET A 9 -4.20 9.31 0.50
CA MET A 9 -5.54 9.21 1.09
C MET A 9 -6.13 10.54 1.61
N ILE A 10 -5.39 11.65 1.53
CA ILE A 10 -5.88 12.97 1.97
C ILE A 10 -5.95 13.92 0.76
N LEU A 11 -6.73 13.57 -0.27
CA LEU A 11 -7.18 14.54 -1.29
C LEU A 11 -8.39 14.10 -2.14
N SER A 12 -9.13 13.08 -1.71
CA SER A 12 -10.40 12.68 -2.36
C SER A 12 -11.64 13.05 -1.54
N ARG A 13 -11.58 14.14 -0.76
CA ARG A 13 -12.78 14.82 -0.23
C ARG A 13 -13.12 16.04 -1.09
N LEU A 14 -13.63 15.78 -2.29
CA LEU A 14 -14.46 16.72 -3.02
C LEU A 14 -15.72 15.98 -3.46
N PRO A 15 -16.91 16.34 -2.94
CA PRO A 15 -18.15 15.67 -3.31
C PRO A 15 -18.63 16.29 -4.62
N ARG A 16 -18.79 15.50 -5.68
CA ARG A 16 -19.69 15.89 -6.77
C ARG A 16 -20.38 14.69 -7.40
N ALA A 17 -21.70 14.84 -7.47
CA ALA A 17 -22.66 14.11 -8.28
C ALA A 17 -23.22 12.78 -7.73
N ALA A 18 -23.84 12.84 -6.55
CA ALA A 18 -25.08 12.09 -6.33
C ALA A 18 -26.26 13.00 -6.70
N ARG A 19 -26.57 13.11 -7.99
CA ARG A 19 -27.87 13.61 -8.48
C ARG A 19 -28.58 12.44 -9.15
N GLY A 20 -29.56 11.89 -8.45
CA GLY A 20 -30.52 10.90 -8.91
C GLY A 20 -31.30 10.41 -7.67
N ALA A 21 -32.62 10.41 -7.59
CA ALA A 21 -33.64 10.52 -8.61
C ALA A 21 -34.96 11.01 -7.98
N GLY A 22 -35.82 11.64 -8.79
CA GLY A 22 -37.20 11.97 -8.47
C GLY A 22 -38.09 11.70 -9.69
N ILE A 23 -38.40 10.42 -9.87
CA ILE A 23 -39.56 9.77 -10.52
C ILE A 23 -40.57 10.68 -11.26
N ALA A 24 -40.87 10.38 -12.53
CA ALA A 24 -42.24 10.04 -12.99
C ALA A 24 -42.35 9.72 -14.51
N ALA A 25 -43.21 8.72 -14.77
CA ALA A 25 -43.61 8.04 -16.00
C ALA A 25 -43.96 8.88 -17.24
N VAL A 26 -43.84 8.27 -18.45
CA VAL A 26 -44.92 8.12 -19.44
C VAL A 26 -44.65 6.90 -20.37
N LEU A 27 -45.71 6.11 -20.60
CA LEU A 27 -45.84 4.94 -21.47
C LEU A 27 -45.47 5.18 -22.95
N THR A 28 -45.06 4.12 -23.67
CA THR A 28 -45.71 3.67 -24.92
C THR A 28 -45.25 2.27 -25.33
N LEU A 29 -46.22 1.38 -25.60
CA LEU A 29 -46.05 0.04 -26.16
C LEU A 29 -45.82 0.10 -27.69
N ALA A 30 -44.87 -0.69 -28.22
CA ALA A 30 -44.99 -1.27 -29.57
C ALA A 30 -44.04 -2.47 -29.80
N VAL A 31 -44.64 -3.68 -29.77
CA VAL A 31 -44.53 -4.79 -30.73
C VAL A 31 -43.15 -5.37 -31.14
N ALA A 32 -42.93 -6.63 -30.69
CA ALA A 32 -42.29 -7.78 -31.36
C ALA A 32 -40.81 -7.77 -31.77
N ALA A 33 -39.99 -8.57 -31.05
CA ALA A 33 -39.38 -9.82 -31.52
C ALA A 33 -38.41 -10.37 -30.44
N PRO A 34 -38.34 -11.69 -30.17
CA PRO A 34 -37.28 -12.27 -29.36
C PRO A 34 -36.03 -12.42 -30.23
N ALA A 35 -35.39 -11.30 -30.58
CA ALA A 35 -34.00 -11.36 -30.99
C ALA A 35 -33.22 -11.68 -29.72
N ALA A 36 -32.71 -12.90 -29.65
CA ALA A 36 -31.82 -13.39 -28.60
C ALA A 36 -30.94 -12.24 -28.13
N ALA A 37 -31.17 -11.79 -26.90
CA ALA A 37 -30.21 -10.99 -26.18
C ALA A 37 -29.00 -11.89 -26.02
N ALA A 38 -28.09 -11.83 -27.00
CA ALA A 38 -26.69 -12.04 -26.73
C ALA A 38 -26.40 -11.09 -25.59
N SER A 39 -26.39 -11.63 -24.37
CA SER A 39 -25.95 -10.91 -23.20
C SER A 39 -24.69 -10.18 -23.62
N PRO A 40 -24.57 -8.86 -23.40
CA PRO A 40 -23.28 -8.21 -23.63
C PRO A 40 -22.28 -9.05 -22.84
N ALA A 41 -21.38 -9.70 -23.57
CA ALA A 41 -20.25 -10.40 -23.00
C ALA A 41 -19.71 -9.41 -21.97
N ALA A 42 -19.84 -9.77 -20.69
CA ALA A 42 -19.55 -8.88 -19.57
C ALA A 42 -18.26 -8.17 -19.93
N ALA A 43 -18.33 -6.84 -20.12
CA ALA A 43 -17.17 -6.05 -20.51
C ALA A 43 -16.09 -6.43 -19.51
N VAL A 44 -15.07 -7.16 -19.99
CA VAL A 44 -13.98 -7.63 -19.13
C VAL A 44 -13.30 -6.35 -18.71
N ALA A 45 -13.63 -5.87 -17.51
CA ALA A 45 -13.06 -4.66 -16.97
C ALA A 45 -11.53 -4.80 -17.06
N THR A 46 -10.87 -3.82 -17.62
CA THR A 46 -9.42 -3.86 -17.78
C THR A 46 -8.76 -3.43 -16.47
N PRO A 47 -7.63 -4.04 -16.07
CA PRO A 47 -6.87 -3.56 -14.92
C PRO A 47 -6.44 -2.10 -15.10
N ILE A 48 -6.49 -1.32 -14.03
CA ILE A 48 -6.06 0.08 -14.03
C ILE A 48 -4.66 0.15 -13.42
N ARG A 49 -3.69 0.69 -14.17
CA ARG A 49 -2.31 0.90 -13.69
C ARG A 49 -2.01 2.39 -13.53
N THR A 50 -1.56 2.76 -12.33
CA THR A 50 -1.05 4.09 -12.00
C THR A 50 0.43 4.00 -11.70
N VAL A 51 1.23 4.92 -12.23
CA VAL A 51 2.68 4.94 -12.02
C VAL A 51 3.09 6.32 -11.53
N HIS A 52 3.90 6.35 -10.48
CA HIS A 52 4.51 7.54 -9.90
C HIS A 52 6.02 7.48 -10.14
N HIS A 53 6.54 8.45 -10.89
CA HIS A 53 7.98 8.60 -11.18
C HIS A 53 8.62 9.71 -10.35
N ASP A 54 7.80 10.57 -9.76
CA ASP A 54 8.16 11.71 -8.93
C ASP A 54 8.23 11.32 -7.45
N LEU A 55 9.21 10.48 -7.12
CA LEU A 55 9.50 10.16 -5.72
C LEU A 55 10.07 11.42 -5.04
N THR A 56 9.29 12.01 -4.14
CA THR A 56 9.67 13.23 -3.43
C THR A 56 10.22 12.92 -2.04
N PRO A 57 11.17 13.73 -1.53
CA PRO A 57 11.62 13.60 -0.16
C PRO A 57 10.48 13.72 0.85
N PHE A 58 10.60 12.98 1.95
CA PHE A 58 9.60 12.94 3.01
C PHE A 58 10.25 12.77 4.39
N THR A 59 9.50 13.05 5.44
CA THR A 59 9.93 12.82 6.83
C THR A 59 9.01 11.79 7.47
N ILE A 60 9.59 10.77 8.08
CA ILE A 60 8.94 9.88 9.02
C ILE A 60 9.18 10.45 10.42
N PRO A 61 8.13 10.92 11.13
CA PRO A 61 8.31 11.49 12.45
C PRO A 61 8.83 10.47 13.46
N ALA A 62 9.54 10.96 14.48
CA ALA A 62 9.89 10.21 15.67
C ALA A 62 8.68 9.47 16.25
N GLY A 63 8.89 8.21 16.65
CA GLY A 63 7.84 7.32 17.14
C GLY A 63 7.08 6.56 16.05
N GLN A 64 7.33 6.82 14.75
CA GLN A 64 6.67 6.09 13.65
C GLN A 64 7.54 5.02 12.95
N ALA A 65 8.86 5.12 13.11
CA ALA A 65 9.81 4.14 12.58
C ALA A 65 10.99 3.99 13.54
N CYS A 66 11.64 5.10 13.87
CA CYS A 66 12.67 5.18 14.90
C CYS A 66 12.24 6.16 16.01
N THR A 67 13.02 6.25 17.08
CA THR A 67 12.79 7.22 18.17
C THR A 67 13.17 8.65 17.81
N PHE A 68 13.73 8.87 16.62
CA PHE A 68 14.11 10.15 16.03
C PHE A 68 13.47 10.30 14.64
N ASP A 69 13.48 11.53 14.11
CA ASP A 69 12.98 11.83 12.77
C ASP A 69 13.89 11.22 11.69
N VAL A 70 13.28 10.50 10.75
CA VAL A 70 13.98 9.89 9.61
C VAL A 70 13.53 10.56 8.32
N GLN A 71 14.48 11.13 7.57
CA GLN A 71 14.22 11.68 6.24
C GLN A 71 14.39 10.58 5.18
N GLY A 72 13.34 10.34 4.40
CA GLY A 72 13.43 9.58 3.16
C GLY A 72 13.88 10.49 2.03
N GLN A 73 15.02 10.17 1.42
CA GLN A 73 15.64 10.93 0.33
C GLN A 73 15.77 10.04 -0.91
N PRO A 74 14.67 9.84 -1.69
CA PRO A 74 14.75 9.13 -2.95
C PRO A 74 15.54 9.96 -3.98
N TYR A 75 16.37 9.31 -4.79
CA TYR A 75 17.12 9.97 -5.86
C TYR A 75 16.58 9.60 -7.24
N TRP A 76 16.13 8.35 -7.43
CA TRP A 76 15.50 7.90 -8.66
C TRP A 76 14.63 6.67 -8.43
N GLY A 77 13.68 6.44 -9.34
CA GLY A 77 12.86 5.24 -9.30
C GLY A 77 11.44 5.45 -9.77
N PHE A 78 10.59 4.47 -9.43
CA PHE A 78 9.15 4.56 -9.57
C PHE A 78 8.44 3.69 -8.54
N SER A 79 7.17 3.99 -8.33
CA SER A 79 6.20 3.09 -7.72
C SER A 79 5.00 2.95 -8.65
N ALA A 80 4.56 1.73 -8.89
CA ALA A 80 3.40 1.44 -9.70
C ALA A 80 2.38 0.62 -8.93
N LYS A 81 1.11 1.00 -9.03
CA LYS A 81 -0.03 0.30 -8.46
C LYS A 81 -0.95 -0.14 -9.59
N THR A 82 -1.31 -1.41 -9.62
CA THR A 82 -2.29 -1.98 -10.55
C THR A 82 -3.46 -2.51 -9.77
N VAL A 83 -4.67 -2.04 -10.07
CA VAL A 83 -5.91 -2.53 -9.46
C VAL A 83 -6.61 -3.42 -10.48
N PHE A 84 -6.78 -4.69 -10.13
CA PHE A 84 -7.48 -5.65 -10.95
C PHE A 84 -9.00 -5.61 -10.70
N PRO A 85 -9.83 -6.01 -11.67
CA PRO A 85 -11.29 -5.99 -11.52
C PRO A 85 -11.84 -6.84 -10.36
N ASN A 86 -11.11 -7.89 -9.98
CA ASN A 86 -11.45 -8.76 -8.86
C ASN A 86 -11.04 -8.17 -7.50
N GLY A 87 -10.55 -6.93 -7.46
CA GLY A 87 -10.15 -6.24 -6.23
C GLY A 87 -8.70 -6.47 -5.80
N LEU A 88 -7.96 -7.40 -6.43
CA LEU A 88 -6.53 -7.58 -6.15
C LEU A 88 -5.76 -6.31 -6.51
N ILE A 89 -4.80 -5.96 -5.66
CA ILE A 89 -3.89 -4.84 -5.90
C ILE A 89 -2.49 -5.40 -6.04
N PHE A 90 -1.81 -5.03 -7.12
CA PHE A 90 -0.41 -5.36 -7.35
C PHE A 90 0.44 -4.10 -7.31
N HIS A 91 1.50 -4.14 -6.53
CA HIS A 91 2.52 -3.10 -6.46
C HIS A 91 3.80 -3.57 -7.13
N SER A 92 4.45 -2.66 -7.84
CA SER A 92 5.81 -2.81 -8.36
C SER A 92 6.59 -1.57 -8.01
N VAL A 93 7.62 -1.73 -7.19
CA VAL A 93 8.43 -0.62 -6.71
C VAL A 93 9.87 -0.85 -7.11
N ARG A 94 10.48 0.20 -7.64
CA ARG A 94 11.91 0.29 -7.85
C ARG A 94 12.35 1.69 -7.47
N ALA A 95 12.71 1.89 -6.22
CA ALA A 95 13.10 3.17 -5.65
C ALA A 95 14.47 3.05 -5.01
N HIS A 96 15.35 3.99 -5.35
CA HIS A 96 16.68 4.10 -4.77
C HIS A 96 16.81 5.42 -4.05
N GLY A 97 17.44 5.40 -2.88
CA GLY A 97 17.60 6.57 -2.04
C GLY A 97 18.30 6.23 -0.75
N ALA A 98 18.12 7.10 0.24
CA ALA A 98 18.56 6.84 1.60
C ALA A 98 17.50 7.20 2.62
N TYR A 99 17.56 6.53 3.77
CA TYR A 99 17.03 7.02 5.01
C TYR A 99 18.13 7.78 5.75
N VAL A 100 17.79 8.93 6.33
CA VAL A 100 18.75 9.82 6.96
C VAL A 100 18.23 10.26 8.32
N ASN A 101 19.03 10.13 9.36
CA ASN A 101 18.70 10.72 10.65
C ASN A 101 18.76 12.25 10.52
N ALA A 102 17.63 12.92 10.76
CA ALA A 102 17.52 14.37 10.57
C ALA A 102 18.43 15.18 11.52
N GLU A 103 18.77 14.62 12.68
CA GLU A 103 19.56 15.28 13.71
C GLU A 103 21.07 15.07 13.49
N THR A 104 21.49 13.83 13.24
CA THR A 104 22.92 13.46 13.16
C THR A 104 23.47 13.48 11.73
N GLY A 105 22.60 13.38 10.72
CA GLY A 105 22.99 13.21 9.33
C GLY A 105 23.48 11.80 8.97
N ALA A 106 23.40 10.83 9.89
CA ALA A 106 23.70 9.43 9.61
C ALA A 106 22.81 8.91 8.47
N ARG A 107 23.36 8.07 7.59
CA ARG A 107 22.70 7.63 6.35
C ARG A 107 22.67 6.12 6.25
N TYR A 108 21.53 5.60 5.80
CA TYR A 108 21.32 4.22 5.38
C TYR A 108 20.84 4.22 3.94
N GLU A 109 21.69 3.78 3.01
CA GLU A 109 21.32 3.64 1.59
C GLU A 109 20.36 2.46 1.41
N THR A 110 19.30 2.66 0.64
CA THR A 110 18.29 1.65 0.35
C THR A 110 18.02 1.53 -1.15
N ALA A 111 17.64 0.33 -1.56
CA ALA A 111 17.26 -0.02 -2.92
C ALA A 111 15.98 -0.85 -2.87
N ASP A 112 14.86 -0.19 -2.54
CA ASP A 112 13.53 -0.80 -2.58
C ASP A 112 13.25 -1.32 -3.99
N ASN A 113 13.25 -2.64 -4.14
CA ASN A 113 13.05 -3.32 -5.41
C ASN A 113 12.20 -4.55 -5.15
N PHE A 114 10.89 -4.38 -5.21
CA PHE A 114 9.95 -5.42 -4.80
C PHE A 114 8.68 -5.39 -5.62
N PHE A 115 7.99 -6.53 -5.58
CA PHE A 115 6.60 -6.65 -5.96
C PHE A 115 5.79 -7.01 -4.73
N ALA A 116 4.56 -6.48 -4.63
CA ALA A 116 3.63 -6.86 -3.59
C ALA A 116 2.25 -7.13 -4.16
N ILE A 117 1.52 -8.03 -3.51
CA ILE A 117 0.12 -8.32 -3.79
C ILE A 117 -0.65 -8.08 -2.50
N ASP A 118 -1.63 -7.20 -2.57
CA ASP A 118 -2.60 -6.97 -1.49
C ASP A 118 -3.90 -7.70 -1.88
N ASN A 119 -4.42 -8.48 -0.95
CA ASN A 119 -5.68 -9.20 -1.10
C ASN A 119 -6.57 -8.93 0.10
N VAL A 120 -7.44 -7.93 -0.05
CA VAL A 120 -8.33 -7.48 1.02
C VAL A 120 -9.55 -8.40 1.10
N ASP A 121 -9.74 -9.03 2.25
CA ASP A 121 -10.99 -9.71 2.57
C ASP A 121 -12.08 -8.66 2.90
N PRO A 122 -13.14 -8.53 2.08
CA PRO A 122 -14.16 -7.51 2.30
C PRO A 122 -15.04 -7.77 3.52
N VAL A 123 -15.02 -8.98 4.09
CA VAL A 123 -15.81 -9.35 5.27
C VAL A 123 -15.08 -8.97 6.56
N THR A 124 -13.81 -9.36 6.65
CA THR A 124 -12.99 -9.12 7.87
C THR A 124 -12.24 -7.80 7.83
N ASN A 125 -12.12 -7.18 6.64
CA ASN A 125 -11.32 -5.99 6.38
C ASN A 125 -9.83 -6.20 6.75
N ILE A 126 -9.35 -7.43 6.52
CA ILE A 126 -7.94 -7.79 6.66
C ILE A 126 -7.31 -7.77 5.26
N ASP A 127 -6.19 -7.07 5.15
CA ASP A 127 -5.36 -7.09 3.97
C ASP A 127 -4.28 -8.16 4.12
N HIS A 128 -4.37 -9.21 3.30
CA HIS A 128 -3.36 -10.25 3.21
C HIS A 128 -2.32 -9.84 2.18
N VAL A 129 -1.15 -9.40 2.66
CA VAL A 129 -0.09 -8.89 1.80
C VAL A 129 1.01 -9.93 1.64
N THR A 130 1.43 -10.13 0.41
CA THR A 130 2.66 -10.87 0.07
C THR A 130 3.59 -9.94 -0.68
N LEU A 131 4.84 -9.86 -0.24
CA LEU A 131 5.89 -9.07 -0.88
C LEU A 131 7.09 -9.96 -1.19
N ASP A 132 7.68 -9.81 -2.36
CA ASP A 132 8.95 -10.43 -2.75
C ASP A 132 9.93 -9.37 -3.25
N GLY A 133 11.13 -9.32 -2.68
CA GLY A 133 12.20 -8.41 -3.09
C GLY A 133 12.91 -7.75 -1.93
N MET A 134 13.32 -6.50 -2.13
CA MET A 134 13.96 -5.64 -1.13
C MET A 134 12.98 -4.54 -0.73
N ALA A 135 12.64 -4.41 0.55
CA ALA A 135 11.72 -3.40 1.02
C ALA A 135 11.98 -3.02 2.47
N ALA A 136 11.95 -1.72 2.76
CA ALA A 136 11.85 -1.23 4.13
C ALA A 136 10.40 -1.17 4.62
N ASP A 137 10.14 -1.60 5.86
CA ASP A 137 8.85 -1.39 6.52
C ASP A 137 9.02 -1.11 8.02
N SER A 138 8.12 -0.29 8.55
CA SER A 138 8.12 0.09 9.97
C SER A 138 6.95 -0.53 10.72
N PHE A 139 7.22 -0.87 11.98
CA PHE A 139 6.27 -1.50 12.89
C PHE A 139 6.08 -0.61 14.11
N LEU A 140 4.83 -0.37 14.46
CA LEU A 140 4.44 0.38 15.64
C LEU A 140 4.30 -0.55 16.86
N PRO A 141 4.29 0.02 18.07
CA PRO A 141 3.96 -0.75 19.27
C PRO A 141 2.67 -1.53 19.13
N GLY A 142 2.72 -2.83 19.42
CA GLY A 142 1.60 -3.76 19.28
C GLY A 142 1.48 -4.46 17.92
N ASP A 143 2.23 -4.04 16.90
CA ASP A 143 2.34 -4.80 15.65
C ASP A 143 3.08 -6.12 15.87
N THR A 144 2.75 -7.13 15.08
CA THR A 144 3.57 -8.33 14.93
C THR A 144 4.63 -8.04 13.87
N GLY A 145 5.90 -8.05 14.28
CA GLY A 145 7.06 -7.88 13.40
C GLY A 145 7.90 -9.15 13.30
N PRO A 146 9.12 -9.07 12.75
CA PRO A 146 9.98 -10.24 12.56
C PRO A 146 10.33 -10.94 13.89
N TYR A 147 10.48 -10.21 14.98
CA TYR A 147 10.89 -10.79 16.26
C TYR A 147 9.72 -10.97 17.25
N GLY A 148 8.50 -11.05 16.73
CA GLY A 148 7.27 -11.15 17.53
C GLY A 148 6.58 -9.80 17.72
N ILE A 149 5.85 -9.65 18.83
CA ILE A 149 5.12 -8.40 19.13
C ILE A 149 6.13 -7.28 19.38
N VAL A 150 5.98 -6.18 18.66
CA VAL A 150 6.80 -4.99 18.80
C VAL A 150 6.44 -4.29 20.11
N GLY A 151 7.48 -4.06 20.92
CA GLY A 151 7.39 -3.44 22.23
C GLY A 151 7.01 -1.95 22.18
N PRO A 152 7.25 -1.18 23.26
CA PRO A 152 6.81 0.21 23.35
C PRO A 152 7.53 1.17 22.38
N GLY A 153 8.66 0.77 21.80
CA GLY A 153 9.35 1.53 20.76
C GLY A 153 8.95 1.07 19.36
N PRO A 154 8.91 1.97 18.35
CA PRO A 154 8.76 1.54 16.97
C PRO A 154 9.99 0.76 16.52
N ALA A 155 9.84 -0.03 15.46
CA ALA A 155 10.94 -0.72 14.82
C ALA A 155 10.94 -0.43 13.32
N PHE A 156 12.12 -0.34 12.72
CA PHE A 156 12.25 -0.09 11.28
C PHE A 156 13.29 -1.02 10.68
N TYR A 157 12.86 -1.83 9.72
CA TYR A 157 13.69 -2.87 9.14
C TYR A 157 13.74 -2.75 7.63
N ASP A 158 14.91 -3.05 7.08
CA ASP A 158 15.12 -3.34 5.66
C ASP A 158 15.13 -4.85 5.47
N PHE A 159 14.22 -5.36 4.65
CA PHE A 159 14.05 -6.78 4.38
C PHE A 159 14.52 -7.13 2.98
N VAL A 160 15.22 -8.26 2.86
CA VAL A 160 15.53 -8.88 1.58
C VAL A 160 14.97 -10.29 1.58
N GLY A 161 14.02 -10.57 0.70
CA GLY A 161 13.42 -11.89 0.53
C GLY A 161 11.91 -11.82 0.36
N ARG A 162 11.21 -12.80 0.95
CA ARG A 162 9.75 -12.86 0.91
C ARG A 162 9.16 -12.49 2.25
N ILE A 163 8.18 -11.60 2.25
CA ILE A 163 7.42 -11.17 3.42
C ILE A 163 5.96 -11.54 3.20
N THR A 164 5.28 -12.00 4.25
CA THR A 164 3.82 -12.06 4.28
C THR A 164 3.32 -11.43 5.56
N PHE A 165 2.27 -10.62 5.49
CA PHE A 165 1.67 -10.06 6.68
C PHE A 165 0.17 -9.84 6.52
N ASP A 166 -0.52 -9.88 7.65
CA ASP A 166 -1.95 -9.55 7.73
C ASP A 166 -2.09 -8.20 8.39
N TYR A 167 -2.65 -7.23 7.66
CA TYR A 167 -2.88 -5.89 8.17
C TYR A 167 -4.38 -5.67 8.39
N ASN A 168 -4.77 -5.48 9.65
CA ASN A 168 -6.17 -5.22 10.00
C ASN A 168 -6.49 -3.75 9.70
N LEU A 169 -7.31 -3.51 8.67
CA LEU A 169 -7.66 -2.16 8.23
C LEU A 169 -8.57 -1.42 9.21
N ASN A 170 -9.22 -2.13 10.14
CA ASN A 170 -10.06 -1.52 11.17
C ASN A 170 -9.23 -0.94 12.33
N THR A 171 -8.18 -1.65 12.74
CA THR A 171 -7.33 -1.26 13.88
C THR A 171 -6.02 -0.60 13.47
N GLY A 172 -5.59 -0.82 12.23
CA GLY A 172 -4.31 -0.35 11.71
C GLY A 172 -3.11 -1.11 12.27
N VAL A 173 -3.31 -2.38 12.66
CA VAL A 173 -2.30 -3.23 13.30
C VAL A 173 -1.94 -4.40 12.40
N THR A 174 -0.66 -4.72 12.31
CA THR A 174 -0.17 -5.96 11.70
C THR A 174 -0.35 -7.11 12.69
N THR A 175 -1.27 -8.03 12.41
CA THR A 175 -1.64 -9.12 13.34
C THR A 175 -0.86 -10.41 13.12
N ASN A 176 -0.21 -10.52 11.96
CA ASN A 176 0.60 -11.67 11.58
C ASN A 176 1.72 -11.19 10.68
N PHE A 177 2.91 -11.74 10.83
CA PHE A 177 4.07 -11.39 10.03
C PHE A 177 5.00 -12.59 9.91
N THR A 178 5.41 -12.91 8.68
CA THR A 178 6.48 -13.86 8.43
C THR A 178 7.42 -13.29 7.38
N TRP A 179 8.70 -13.64 7.49
CA TRP A 179 9.67 -13.34 6.46
C TRP A 179 10.59 -14.53 6.25
N LYS A 180 11.10 -14.64 5.03
CA LYS A 180 12.16 -15.58 4.65
C LYS A 180 13.23 -14.81 3.91
N GLY A 181 14.39 -14.66 4.54
CA GLY A 181 15.52 -13.91 4.01
C GLY A 181 16.25 -13.16 5.12
N THR A 182 16.72 -11.94 4.84
CA THR A 182 17.42 -11.10 5.82
C THR A 182 16.54 -9.94 6.28
N ALA A 183 16.79 -9.49 7.51
CA ALA A 183 16.18 -8.29 8.09
C ALA A 183 17.29 -7.49 8.78
N THR A 184 17.46 -6.22 8.38
CA THR A 184 18.46 -5.30 8.94
C THR A 184 17.76 -4.18 9.69
N ASP A 185 18.18 -3.90 10.92
CA ASP A 185 17.64 -2.79 11.72
C ASP A 185 18.18 -1.44 11.20
N ILE A 186 17.29 -0.66 10.58
CA ILE A 186 17.63 0.66 10.02
C ILE A 186 17.87 1.67 11.15
N CYS A 187 17.12 1.59 12.25
CA CYS A 187 17.27 2.53 13.36
C CYS A 187 18.65 2.37 14.01
N ALA A 188 19.13 1.12 14.16
CA ALA A 188 20.47 0.86 14.66
C ALA A 188 21.57 1.41 13.73
N ALA A 189 21.37 1.38 12.41
CA ALA A 189 22.31 1.94 11.44
C ALA A 189 22.31 3.48 11.37
N LEU A 190 21.25 4.11 11.85
CA LEU A 190 21.04 5.57 11.85
C LEU A 190 21.32 6.24 13.20
N SER A 191 21.62 5.47 14.25
CA SER A 191 21.86 5.95 15.61
C SER A 191 23.32 6.32 15.86
#